data_AF-A0A4Y2KTA1-F1
#
_entry.id   AF-A0A4Y2KTA1-F1
#
_cell.length_a   1.000
_cell.length_b   1.000
_cell.length_c   1.000
_cell.angle_alpha   90.00
_cell.angle_beta   90.00
_cell.angle_gamma   90.00
#
_symmetry.space_group_name_H-M   'P 1'
#
loop_
_entity.id
_entity.type
_entity.pdbx_description
1 polymer ?
#
loop_
_entity_poly.entity_id
_entity_poly.type
_entity_poly.pdbx_seq_one_letter_code
_entity_poly.pdbx_strand_id
1 'polypeptide(L)'
;MVKVQECHMFKTCMDCLGANDPYCGWCSSENKCSLRGACAEALLLYWLPYKSGLCTTITEVHPPQIQSTTVRILNLVIDNLPPVEEQFFCAFSALGKVLVTKARRSAKGVTCATPDSDSLPTIPPGEGEFVSFSVTQEL
;
A
#
# COMPACT_ATOMS: atom_id res chain seq x y z
N MET A 1 26.83 22.91 -9.03
CA MET A 1 26.72 21.56 -9.61
C MET A 1 25.24 21.23 -9.74
N VAL A 2 24.78 20.81 -10.91
CA VAL A 2 23.39 20.35 -11.12
C VAL A 2 23.39 18.84 -10.88
N LYS A 3 22.49 18.35 -10.01
CA LYS A 3 22.31 16.91 -9.86
C LYS A 3 21.65 16.37 -11.12
N VAL A 4 22.25 15.33 -11.70
CA VAL A 4 21.75 14.70 -12.93
C VAL A 4 20.48 13.87 -12.67
N GLN A 5 20.23 13.49 -11.41
CA GLN A 5 19.06 12.73 -10.97
C GLN A 5 18.60 13.21 -9.61
N GLU A 6 17.29 13.26 -9.40
CA GLU A 6 16.67 13.56 -8.11
C GLU A 6 15.52 12.60 -7.79
N CYS A 7 15.75 11.28 -7.88
CA CYS A 7 14.69 10.27 -7.72
C CYS A 7 13.88 10.44 -6.42
N HIS A 8 14.54 10.80 -5.31
CA HIS A 8 13.94 11.04 -3.99
C HIS A 8 12.83 12.11 -3.94
N MET A 9 12.68 12.94 -4.99
CA MET A 9 11.61 13.93 -5.10
C MET A 9 10.26 13.28 -5.35
N PHE A 10 10.22 12.12 -6.01
CA PHE A 10 8.99 11.36 -6.26
C PHE A 10 8.64 10.50 -5.05
N LYS A 11 7.48 10.79 -4.45
CA LYS A 11 7.01 10.14 -3.21
C LYS A 11 6.12 8.94 -3.43
N THR A 12 5.64 8.75 -4.66
CA THR A 12 4.78 7.62 -5.02
C THR A 12 5.39 6.84 -6.17
N CYS A 13 5.03 5.55 -6.28
CA CYS A 13 5.44 4.71 -7.40
C CYS A 13 5.01 5.32 -8.74
N MET A 14 3.76 5.78 -8.82
CA MET A 14 3.20 6.34 -10.05
C MET A 14 3.96 7.60 -10.51
N ASP A 15 4.29 8.50 -9.58
CA ASP A 15 5.09 9.68 -9.91
C ASP A 15 6.53 9.30 -10.30
N CYS A 16 7.12 8.34 -9.60
CA CYS A 16 8.48 7.87 -9.84
C CYS A 16 8.65 7.27 -11.24
N LEU A 17 7.75 6.36 -11.62
CA LEU A 17 7.81 5.72 -12.94
C LEU A 17 7.31 6.67 -14.03
N GLY A 18 6.30 7.51 -13.72
CA GLY A 18 5.73 8.50 -14.63
C GLY A 18 6.67 9.65 -14.99
N ALA A 19 7.66 9.95 -14.14
CA ALA A 19 8.73 10.90 -14.44
C ALA A 19 9.58 10.50 -15.65
N ASN A 20 9.54 9.21 -16.05
CA ASN A 20 10.30 8.67 -17.17
C ASN A 20 11.83 8.92 -17.10
N ASP A 21 12.37 9.09 -15.88
CA ASP A 21 13.80 9.24 -15.66
C ASP A 21 14.49 7.87 -15.73
N PRO A 22 15.45 7.66 -16.66
CA PRO A 22 16.10 6.37 -16.85
C PRO A 22 16.96 5.90 -15.68
N TYR A 23 17.35 6.80 -14.77
CA TYR A 23 18.13 6.47 -13.59
C TYR A 23 17.24 6.02 -12.42
N CYS A 24 15.97 6.40 -12.44
CA CYS A 24 15.05 6.19 -11.34
C CYS A 24 14.19 4.93 -11.51
N GLY A 25 13.82 4.37 -10.37
CA GLY A 25 12.87 3.29 -10.25
C GLY A 25 12.31 3.22 -8.84
N TRP A 26 11.24 2.47 -8.69
CA TRP A 26 10.53 2.33 -7.43
C TRP A 26 11.08 1.15 -6.62
N CYS A 27 11.54 1.40 -5.40
CA CYS A 27 11.94 0.37 -4.44
C CYS A 27 10.74 0.03 -3.55
N SER A 28 10.03 -1.05 -3.86
CA SER A 28 8.80 -1.49 -3.20
C SER A 28 9.01 -1.91 -1.74
N SER A 29 10.18 -2.46 -1.38
CA SER A 29 10.49 -2.85 0.00
C SER A 29 10.72 -1.65 0.92
N GLU A 30 11.26 -0.55 0.39
CA GLU A 30 11.55 0.67 1.15
C GLU A 30 10.58 1.83 0.84
N ASN A 31 9.52 1.55 0.06
CA ASN A 31 8.47 2.50 -0.30
C ASN A 31 9.00 3.85 -0.83
N LYS A 32 10.05 3.82 -1.68
CA LYS A 32 10.76 5.02 -2.13
C LYS A 32 11.18 4.97 -3.61
N CYS A 33 11.23 6.14 -4.24
CA CYS A 33 11.87 6.29 -5.56
C CYS A 33 13.39 6.46 -5.41
N SER A 34 14.16 5.60 -6.06
CA SER A 34 15.62 5.55 -5.88
C SER A 34 16.36 4.98 -7.10
N LEU A 35 17.67 5.15 -7.11
CA LEU A 35 18.56 4.42 -8.01
C LEU A 35 18.52 2.92 -7.67
N ARG A 36 18.73 2.06 -8.67
CA ARG A 36 18.75 0.60 -8.46
C ARG A 36 19.69 0.15 -7.33
N GLY A 37 20.91 0.68 -7.29
CA GLY A 37 21.90 0.33 -6.26
C GLY A 37 21.61 0.87 -4.86
N ALA A 38 20.62 1.75 -4.70
CA ALA A 38 20.22 2.34 -3.42
C ALA A 38 18.96 1.69 -2.82
N CYS A 39 18.48 0.61 -3.45
CA CYS A 39 17.43 -0.26 -2.94
C CYS A 39 18.10 -1.47 -2.29
N ALA A 40 17.88 -1.67 -0.99
CA ALA A 40 18.58 -2.69 -0.19
C ALA A 40 18.48 -4.10 -0.79
N GLU A 41 17.38 -4.37 -1.50
CA GLU A 41 17.06 -5.66 -2.11
C GLU A 41 16.76 -5.50 -3.59
N ALA A 42 17.71 -4.95 -4.37
CA ALA A 42 17.55 -4.61 -5.79
C ALA A 42 17.33 -5.80 -6.78
N LEU A 43 16.64 -6.86 -6.35
CA LEU A 43 16.02 -7.85 -7.23
C LEU A 43 14.89 -7.17 -8.03
N LEU A 44 14.64 -7.69 -9.24
CA LEU A 44 13.63 -7.14 -10.17
C LEU A 44 12.22 -7.09 -9.58
N LEU A 45 11.93 -7.91 -8.56
CA LEU A 45 10.62 -7.95 -7.90
C LEU A 45 10.41 -6.79 -6.92
N TYR A 46 11.48 -6.22 -6.38
CA TYR A 46 11.42 -5.12 -5.40
C TYR A 46 11.85 -3.79 -6.01
N TRP A 47 12.74 -3.77 -7.00
CA TRP A 47 13.10 -2.56 -7.72
C TRP A 47 12.48 -2.54 -9.12
N LEU A 48 11.49 -1.68 -9.29
CA LEU A 48 10.73 -1.52 -10.52
C LEU A 48 11.36 -0.42 -11.39
N PRO A 49 11.86 -0.72 -12.59
CA PRO A 49 12.37 0.32 -13.49
C PRO A 49 11.23 1.24 -13.97
N TYR A 50 11.57 2.48 -14.33
CA TYR A 50 10.63 3.49 -14.84
C TYR A 50 9.66 3.00 -15.94
N LYS A 51 10.08 2.04 -16.79
CA LYS A 51 9.27 1.47 -17.88
C LYS A 51 8.39 0.27 -17.48
N SER A 52 8.47 -0.19 -16.24
CA SER A 52 7.78 -1.42 -15.84
C SER A 52 6.25 -1.26 -15.87
N GLY A 53 5.72 -0.12 -15.42
CA GLY A 53 4.28 0.06 -15.22
C GLY A 53 3.70 -0.85 -14.13
N LEU A 54 4.54 -1.45 -13.29
CA LEU A 54 4.17 -2.51 -12.34
C LEU A 54 3.92 -2.00 -10.92
N CYS A 55 3.40 -0.78 -10.75
CA CYS A 55 3.10 -0.26 -9.42
C CYS A 55 2.03 -1.14 -8.74
N THR A 56 2.33 -1.61 -7.53
CA THR A 56 1.37 -2.36 -6.71
C THR A 56 0.16 -1.47 -6.42
N THR A 57 -1.01 -1.91 -6.86
CA THR A 57 -2.22 -1.07 -6.83
C THR A 57 -3.41 -1.89 -6.34
N ILE A 58 -4.12 -1.39 -5.35
CA ILE A 58 -5.40 -1.95 -4.92
C ILE A 58 -6.44 -1.56 -5.98
N THR A 59 -6.97 -2.54 -6.70
CA THR A 59 -7.94 -2.31 -7.79
C THR A 59 -9.37 -2.49 -7.34
N GLU A 60 -9.61 -3.31 -6.31
CA GLU A 60 -10.95 -3.62 -5.84
C GLU A 60 -10.96 -3.99 -4.35
N VAL A 61 -12.03 -3.58 -3.65
CA VAL A 61 -12.27 -3.92 -2.24
C VAL A 61 -13.69 -4.46 -2.10
N HIS A 62 -13.81 -5.65 -1.50
CA HIS A 62 -15.09 -6.33 -1.30
C HIS A 62 -15.29 -6.81 0.13
N PRO A 63 -16.45 -6.51 0.75
CA PRO A 63 -17.47 -5.58 0.31
C PRO A 63 -16.96 -4.12 0.32
N PRO A 64 -17.49 -3.23 -0.55
CA PRO A 64 -17.06 -1.83 -0.64
C PRO A 64 -17.50 -0.98 0.55
N GLN A 65 -18.51 -1.43 1.29
CA GLN A 65 -19.05 -0.77 2.48
C GLN A 65 -19.44 -1.82 3.51
N ILE A 66 -19.15 -1.52 4.78
CA ILE A 66 -19.45 -2.37 5.92
C ILE A 66 -19.99 -1.52 7.06
N GLN A 67 -20.83 -2.13 7.89
CA GLN A 67 -21.21 -1.53 9.16
C GLN A 67 -20.10 -1.78 10.19
N SER A 68 -19.72 -0.72 10.91
CA SER A 68 -18.64 -0.74 11.90
C SER A 68 -18.91 -1.66 13.10
N THR A 69 -20.15 -2.13 13.29
CA THR A 69 -20.62 -2.88 14.47
C THR A 69 -20.17 -4.35 14.56
N THR A 70 -19.53 -4.88 13.52
CA THR A 70 -19.10 -6.28 13.52
C THR A 70 -17.80 -6.48 12.77
N VAL A 71 -16.98 -7.40 13.25
CA VAL A 71 -15.81 -7.88 12.49
C VAL A 71 -16.27 -8.49 11.17
N ARG A 72 -15.67 -8.05 10.08
CA ARG A 72 -15.90 -8.52 8.72
C ARG A 72 -14.58 -8.80 8.03
N ILE A 73 -14.60 -9.71 7.08
CA ILE A 73 -13.44 -10.00 6.23
C ILE A 73 -13.59 -9.18 4.95
N LEU A 74 -12.61 -8.33 4.69
CA LEU A 74 -12.45 -7.63 3.42
C LEU A 74 -11.56 -8.46 2.49
N ASN A 75 -11.99 -8.62 1.25
CA ASN A 75 -11.20 -9.18 0.18
C ASN A 75 -10.71 -8.06 -0.73
N LEU A 76 -9.40 -8.00 -0.92
CA LEU A 76 -8.73 -6.97 -1.72
C LEU A 76 -8.09 -7.60 -2.93
N VAL A 77 -8.42 -7.05 -4.10
CA VAL A 77 -7.76 -7.37 -5.36
C VAL A 77 -6.63 -6.38 -5.54
N ILE A 78 -5.41 -6.89 -5.69
CA ILE A 78 -4.20 -6.09 -5.79
C ILE A 78 -3.41 -6.54 -7.02
N ASP A 79 -3.24 -5.62 -7.96
CA ASP A 79 -2.39 -5.84 -9.12
C ASP A 79 -0.93 -5.61 -8.74
N ASN A 80 -0.04 -6.39 -9.37
CA ASN A 80 1.41 -6.32 -9.16
C ASN A 80 1.82 -6.49 -7.68
N LEU A 81 1.09 -7.32 -6.92
CA LEU A 81 1.47 -7.66 -5.56
C LEU A 81 2.78 -8.49 -5.57
N PRO A 82 3.87 -8.04 -4.91
CA PRO A 82 5.14 -8.76 -4.93
C PRO A 82 4.98 -10.20 -4.39
N PRO A 83 5.62 -11.22 -4.98
CA PRO A 83 5.52 -12.62 -4.55
C PRO A 83 6.51 -12.92 -3.40
N VAL A 84 6.43 -12.13 -2.33
CA VAL A 84 7.32 -12.19 -1.17
C VAL A 84 6.74 -13.11 -0.09
N GLU A 85 7.56 -13.87 0.62
CA GLU A 85 7.07 -14.70 1.74
C GLU A 85 6.77 -13.89 3.01
N GLU A 86 7.03 -12.59 2.99
CA GLU A 86 6.78 -11.68 4.11
C GLU A 86 5.28 -11.48 4.40
N GLN A 87 5.02 -11.13 5.65
CA GLN A 87 3.69 -10.90 6.18
C GLN A 87 3.21 -9.49 5.83
N PHE A 88 2.09 -9.38 5.11
CA PHE A 88 1.42 -8.10 4.90
C PHE A 88 0.49 -7.74 6.06
N PHE A 89 0.24 -6.44 6.19
CA PHE A 89 -0.67 -5.87 7.16
C PHE A 89 -1.67 -4.94 6.48
N CYS A 90 -2.86 -4.88 7.06
CA CYS A 90 -3.91 -3.96 6.66
C CYS A 90 -4.03 -2.86 7.69
N ALA A 91 -3.83 -1.63 7.26
CA ALA A 91 -3.93 -0.45 8.09
C ALA A 91 -5.28 0.24 7.82
N PHE A 92 -6.06 0.41 8.89
CA PHE A 92 -7.35 1.07 8.91
C PHE A 92 -7.20 2.38 9.65
N SER A 93 -7.41 3.49 8.95
CA SER A 93 -7.26 4.83 9.53
C SER A 93 -8.61 5.50 9.67
N ALA A 94 -8.99 5.80 10.91
CA ALA A 94 -10.25 6.44 11.29
C ALA A 94 -10.00 7.49 12.39
N LEU A 95 -10.50 8.73 12.19
CA LEU A 95 -10.38 9.86 13.14
C LEU A 95 -8.97 10.03 13.74
N GLY A 96 -7.93 9.90 12.90
CA GLY A 96 -6.53 10.07 13.29
C GLY A 96 -5.91 8.89 14.07
N LYS A 97 -6.65 7.79 14.26
CA LYS A 97 -6.12 6.52 14.77
C LYS A 97 -5.89 5.56 13.62
N VAL A 98 -4.77 4.84 13.68
CA VAL A 98 -4.43 3.76 12.75
C VAL A 98 -4.50 2.44 13.51
N LEU A 99 -5.32 1.52 13.02
CA LEU A 99 -5.48 0.16 13.55
C LEU A 99 -4.94 -0.81 12.51
N VAL A 100 -4.12 -1.77 12.94
CA VAL A 100 -3.44 -2.68 12.03
C VAL A 100 -3.92 -4.11 12.29
N THR A 101 -4.28 -4.82 11.23
CA THR A 101 -4.61 -6.26 11.28
C THR A 101 -3.72 -7.04 10.33
N LYS A 102 -3.52 -8.33 10.64
CA LYS A 102 -2.74 -9.22 9.77
C LYS A 102 -3.52 -9.48 8.49
N ALA A 103 -2.84 -9.34 7.35
CA ALA A 103 -3.40 -9.70 6.06
C ALA A 103 -3.08 -11.16 5.72
N ARG A 104 -3.99 -11.84 5.05
CA ARG A 104 -3.76 -13.19 4.54
C ARG A 104 -3.75 -13.14 3.01
N ARG A 105 -2.66 -13.60 2.39
CA ARG A 105 -2.58 -13.69 0.92
C ARG A 105 -3.75 -14.49 0.35
N SER A 106 -4.30 -13.98 -0.75
CA SER A 106 -5.33 -14.63 -1.56
C SER A 106 -4.80 -14.84 -2.98
N ALA A 107 -5.57 -15.51 -3.84
CA ALA A 107 -5.15 -15.79 -5.21
C ALA A 107 -4.92 -14.54 -6.08
N LYS A 108 -5.56 -13.41 -5.75
CA LYS A 108 -5.50 -12.15 -6.52
C LYS A 108 -5.22 -10.92 -5.65
N GLY A 109 -4.68 -11.10 -4.45
CA GLY A 109 -4.40 -10.01 -3.51
C GLY A 109 -4.31 -10.48 -2.07
N VAL A 110 -5.08 -9.86 -1.17
CA VAL A 110 -5.08 -10.19 0.27
C VAL A 110 -6.49 -10.17 0.86
N THR A 111 -6.67 -10.84 1.98
CA THR A 111 -7.87 -10.79 2.81
C THR A 111 -7.53 -10.25 4.18
N CYS A 112 -8.34 -9.34 4.71
CA CYS A 112 -8.10 -8.68 5.98
C CYS A 112 -9.34 -8.67 6.85
N ALA A 113 -9.19 -9.02 8.12
CA ALA A 113 -10.24 -8.81 9.11
C ALA A 113 -10.27 -7.33 9.49
N THR A 114 -11.47 -6.75 9.57
CA THR A 114 -11.64 -5.39 10.09
C THR A 114 -11.29 -5.35 11.57
N PRO A 115 -10.79 -4.22 12.09
CA PRO A 115 -10.60 -4.04 13.52
C PRO A 115 -11.89 -4.24 14.30
N ASP A 116 -11.76 -4.50 15.60
CA ASP A 116 -12.91 -4.66 16.48
C ASP A 116 -13.69 -3.34 16.60
N SER A 117 -15.01 -3.43 16.63
CA SER A 117 -15.91 -2.29 16.72
C SER A 117 -15.64 -1.40 17.94
N ASP A 118 -15.24 -2.00 19.07
CA ASP A 118 -14.93 -1.28 20.30
C ASP A 118 -13.59 -0.52 20.20
N SER A 119 -12.73 -0.91 19.26
CA SER A 119 -11.46 -0.22 19.00
C SER A 119 -11.62 0.96 18.03
N LEU A 120 -12.74 1.01 17.30
CA LEU A 120 -13.05 2.09 16.38
C LEU A 120 -13.67 3.28 17.13
N PRO A 121 -13.26 4.51 16.82
CA PRO A 121 -13.84 5.69 17.43
C PRO A 121 -15.33 5.83 17.06
N THR A 122 -16.16 6.31 17.99
CA THR A 122 -17.59 6.47 17.76
C THR A 122 -17.86 7.66 16.84
N ILE A 123 -18.55 7.41 15.74
CA ILE A 123 -18.94 8.42 14.75
C ILE A 123 -20.01 9.35 15.34
N PRO A 124 -19.82 10.69 15.31
CA PRO A 124 -20.87 11.64 15.66
C PRO A 124 -22.05 11.55 14.67
N PRO A 125 -23.31 11.59 15.14
CA PRO A 125 -24.47 11.56 14.25
C PRO A 125 -24.49 12.79 13.34
N GLY A 126 -24.44 12.58 12.02
CA GLY A 126 -24.50 13.64 11.00
C GLY A 126 -23.27 13.75 10.11
N GLU A 127 -22.16 13.08 10.45
CA GLU A 127 -20.97 12.98 9.62
C GLU A 127 -20.88 11.60 8.96
N GLY A 128 -20.69 11.56 7.64
CA GLY A 128 -20.32 10.32 6.96
C GLY A 128 -18.87 10.00 7.30
N GLU A 129 -18.62 8.92 8.03
CA GLU A 129 -17.24 8.50 8.33
C GLU A 129 -16.62 7.79 7.13
N PHE A 130 -15.44 8.27 6.74
CA PHE A 130 -14.59 7.62 5.76
C PHE A 130 -13.44 6.95 6.49
N VAL A 131 -13.48 5.61 6.59
CA VAL A 131 -12.31 4.84 7.00
C VAL A 131 -11.40 4.69 5.80
N SER A 132 -10.21 5.28 5.86
CA SER A 132 -9.21 5.06 4.82
C SER A 132 -8.46 3.76 5.09
N PHE A 133 -8.12 3.07 4.02
CA PHE A 133 -7.55 1.74 4.08
C PHE A 133 -6.29 1.67 3.22
N SER A 134 -5.24 1.03 3.74
CA SER A 134 -4.02 0.71 2.99
C SER A 134 -3.48 -0.67 3.36
N VAL A 135 -2.74 -1.27 2.42
CA VAL A 135 -1.96 -2.49 2.68
C VAL A 135 -0.49 -2.09 2.76
N THR A 136 0.17 -2.54 3.81
CA THR A 136 1.59 -2.23 4.07
C THR A 136 2.37 -3.49 4.47
N GLN A 137 3.68 -3.45 4.29
CA GLN A 137 4.63 -4.49 4.71
C GLN A 137 5.27 -4.17 6.08
N GLU A 138 5.03 -2.98 6.62
CA GLU A 138 5.56 -2.52 7.92
C GLU A 138 4.44 -2.32 8.97
N LEU A 139 4.76 -2.54 10.25
CA LEU A 139 3.87 -2.34 11.40
C LEU A 139 3.92 -0.90 11.92
#